data_AF-A0A4U1J101-F1
#
_entry.id   AF-A0A4U1J101-F1
#
_cell.length_a   1.000
_cell.length_b   1.000
_cell.length_c   1.000
_cell.angle_alpha   90.00
_cell.angle_beta   90.00
_cell.angle_gamma   90.00
#
_symmetry.space_group_name_H-M   'P 1'
#
loop_
_entity.id
_entity.type
_entity.pdbx_description
1 polymer ?
#
loop_
_entity_poly.entity_id
_entity_poly.type
_entity_poly.pdbx_seq_one_letter_code
_entity_poly.pdbx_strand_id
1 'polypeptide(L)'
;MVTKVISPFFAVEPGGSGKPSSRGDQSPPSRVERSGRGEREEGEMGFVLESGDAAEPLPCRLVLGFREALSAAEDPAVAMPARLVIVEPDGRTDDWLARWSEDDEQVRRTVTICRTHDATKVTAVVTLASYGRGTATSLAVESVTLPQRRRIVRSGVHPKSFLDAVLSRVRQGQGSAGAASFEPTDPSPSA
;
A
#
# COMPACT_ATOMS: atom_id res chain seq x y z
N MET A 1 14.65 32.85 53.91
CA MET A 1 14.24 32.21 55.17
C MET A 1 14.46 30.71 55.02
N VAL A 2 15.29 30.18 55.91
CA VAL A 2 15.78 28.80 55.92
C VAL A 2 14.91 28.02 56.90
N THR A 3 14.31 26.92 56.47
CA THR A 3 13.68 25.98 57.40
C THR A 3 14.25 24.58 57.18
N LYS A 4 14.89 24.10 58.24
CA LYS A 4 15.57 22.83 58.42
C LYS A 4 14.59 21.66 58.50
N VAL A 5 15.04 20.51 57.97
CA VAL A 5 15.16 19.18 58.59
C VAL A 5 13.95 18.63 59.36
N ILE A 6 13.53 17.41 59.02
CA ILE A 6 13.42 16.24 59.94
C ILE A 6 13.23 14.98 59.09
N SER A 7 14.20 14.07 59.21
CA SER A 7 14.09 12.65 58.87
C SER A 7 13.66 11.86 60.12
N PRO A 8 13.05 10.68 59.94
CA PRO A 8 13.34 9.52 60.80
C PRO A 8 13.76 8.32 59.92
N PHE A 9 14.96 7.77 60.11
CA PHE A 9 15.35 6.72 61.08
C PHE A 9 14.78 5.31 60.77
N PHE A 10 15.69 4.49 60.19
CA PHE A 10 15.96 3.06 60.37
C PHE A 10 14.82 2.04 60.64
N ALA A 11 14.72 1.07 59.72
CA ALA A 11 14.62 -0.33 60.08
C ALA A 11 15.62 -1.14 59.21
N VAL A 12 16.63 -1.69 59.86
CA VAL A 12 17.59 -2.66 59.33
C VAL A 12 17.09 -4.04 59.75
N GLU A 13 16.88 -4.94 58.80
CA GLU A 13 16.83 -6.38 59.06
C GLU A 13 18.06 -7.05 58.43
N PRO A 14 18.77 -7.92 59.18
CA PRO A 14 19.94 -8.64 58.68
C PRO A 14 19.57 -10.06 58.21
N GLY A 15 20.33 -10.57 57.25
CA GLY A 15 20.57 -12.01 57.13
C GLY A 15 19.84 -12.71 55.98
N GLY A 16 20.48 -12.70 54.82
CA GLY A 16 20.10 -13.54 53.68
C GLY A 16 21.30 -13.84 52.80
N SER A 17 22.22 -14.67 53.29
CA SER A 17 23.33 -15.22 52.52
C SER A 17 22.81 -16.19 51.45
N GLY A 18 22.67 -15.71 50.22
CA GLY A 18 22.30 -16.50 49.04
C GLY A 18 23.27 -16.24 47.88
N LYS A 19 24.05 -17.27 47.57
CA LYS A 19 25.05 -17.48 46.49
C LYS A 19 25.02 -16.55 45.25
N PRO A 20 26.21 -16.15 44.72
CA PRO A 20 26.32 -15.48 43.43
C PRO A 20 26.14 -16.50 42.29
N SER A 21 25.08 -16.38 41.51
CA SER A 21 24.86 -17.18 40.30
C SER A 21 24.80 -16.25 39.08
N SER A 22 25.78 -16.42 38.18
CA SER A 22 25.90 -15.96 36.79
C SER A 22 25.41 -14.53 36.48
N ARG A 23 26.29 -13.52 36.47
CA ARG A 23 27.04 -13.08 35.26
C ARG A 23 26.29 -13.32 33.94
N GLY A 24 25.42 -12.36 33.62
CA GLY A 24 25.56 -11.56 32.40
C GLY A 24 25.47 -12.27 31.06
N ASP A 25 24.25 -12.61 30.64
CA ASP A 25 23.85 -12.64 29.23
C ASP A 25 22.71 -11.62 29.04
N GLN A 26 23.06 -10.33 29.14
CA GLN A 26 22.25 -9.28 28.53
C GLN A 26 22.91 -8.93 27.20
N SER A 27 22.66 -9.79 26.21
CA SER A 27 22.83 -9.41 24.82
C SER A 27 21.91 -8.22 24.56
N PRO A 28 22.42 -7.04 24.16
CA PRO A 28 21.56 -5.96 23.69
C PRO A 28 20.80 -6.46 22.45
N PRO A 29 19.57 -5.98 22.17
CA PRO A 29 18.96 -6.24 20.87
C PRO A 29 19.95 -5.72 19.82
N SER A 30 20.46 -6.68 19.05
CA SER A 30 21.36 -6.48 17.93
C SER A 30 20.84 -5.33 17.11
N ARG A 31 21.60 -4.23 17.17
CA ARG A 31 21.69 -3.15 16.19
C ARG A 31 21.11 -3.65 14.86
N VAL A 32 19.92 -3.20 14.51
CA VAL A 32 19.40 -3.32 13.16
C VAL A 32 20.50 -2.80 12.27
N GLU A 33 21.19 -3.70 11.58
CA GLU A 33 22.14 -3.35 10.55
C GLU A 33 21.31 -2.65 9.49
N ARG A 34 21.26 -1.32 9.60
CA ARG A 34 20.80 -0.46 8.53
C ARG A 34 21.63 -0.88 7.34
N SER A 35 20.96 -1.51 6.38
CA SER A 35 21.42 -1.71 5.02
C SER A 35 21.53 -0.34 4.33
N GLY A 36 22.29 0.57 4.93
CA GLY A 36 22.39 1.99 4.56
C GLY A 36 23.26 2.24 3.33
N ARG A 37 23.64 1.18 2.60
CA ARG A 37 24.36 1.32 1.33
C ARG A 37 23.40 1.67 0.19
N GLY A 38 22.19 1.08 0.18
CA GLY A 38 21.16 1.40 -0.83
C GLY A 38 20.40 2.69 -0.52
N GLU A 39 20.11 2.96 0.75
CA GLU A 39 19.33 4.14 1.18
C GLU A 39 20.05 5.47 0.89
N ARG A 40 21.39 5.49 0.92
CA ARG A 40 22.19 6.68 0.62
C ARG A 40 22.16 7.05 -0.86
N GLU A 41 22.17 6.05 -1.74
CA GLU A 41 22.17 6.22 -3.19
C GLU A 41 20.77 6.66 -3.68
N GLU A 42 19.70 6.11 -3.09
CA GLU A 42 18.33 6.53 -3.38
C GLU A 42 18.04 7.99 -2.96
N GLY A 43 18.69 8.46 -1.90
CA GLY A 43 18.50 9.83 -1.38
C GLY A 43 19.09 10.95 -2.25
N GLU A 44 19.87 10.63 -3.29
CA GLU A 44 20.39 11.59 -4.27
C GLU A 44 19.52 11.64 -5.55
N MET A 45 18.70 10.61 -5.78
CA MET A 45 18.02 10.39 -7.06
C MET A 45 16.67 11.08 -7.20
N GLY A 46 16.03 11.49 -6.09
CA GLY A 46 14.74 12.19 -6.04
C GLY A 46 13.53 11.29 -6.34
N PHE A 47 12.36 11.72 -5.86
CA PHE A 47 11.08 11.04 -6.07
C PHE A 47 9.97 12.05 -6.36
N VAL A 48 8.95 11.58 -7.08
CA VAL A 48 7.75 12.33 -7.39
C VAL A 48 6.54 11.47 -7.08
N LEU A 49 5.57 12.04 -6.35
CA LEU A 49 4.28 11.42 -6.06
C LEU A 49 3.22 11.99 -6.99
N GLU A 50 2.41 11.13 -7.59
CA GLU A 50 1.25 11.48 -8.40
C GLU A 50 0.00 10.92 -7.71
N SER A 51 -1.01 11.77 -7.49
CA SER A 51 -2.30 11.38 -6.92
C SER A 51 -3.43 12.04 -7.69
N GLY A 52 -4.60 11.40 -7.76
CA GLY A 52 -5.75 11.91 -8.53
C GLY A 52 -6.35 13.21 -8.01
N ASP A 53 -6.12 13.54 -6.74
CA ASP A 53 -6.55 14.76 -6.06
C ASP A 53 -5.45 15.83 -5.96
N ALA A 54 -4.25 15.55 -6.48
CA ALA A 54 -3.17 16.50 -6.58
C ALA A 54 -3.19 17.17 -7.97
N ALA A 55 -3.15 18.51 -7.99
CA ALA A 55 -3.22 19.26 -9.25
C ALA A 55 -1.98 19.07 -10.14
N GLU A 56 -0.81 18.85 -9.55
CA GLU A 56 0.42 18.55 -10.28
C GLU A 56 1.28 17.59 -9.43
N PRO A 57 2.37 17.04 -10.00
CA PRO A 57 3.23 16.09 -9.29
C PRO A 57 3.86 16.71 -8.03
N LEU A 58 4.09 15.86 -7.02
CA LEU A 58 4.48 16.21 -5.65
C LEU A 58 5.90 15.71 -5.36
N PRO A 59 6.93 16.57 -5.46
CA PRO A 59 8.32 16.20 -5.25
C PRO A 59 8.68 15.86 -3.80
N CYS A 60 9.50 14.84 -3.63
CA CYS A 60 10.18 14.56 -2.36
C CYS A 60 11.58 14.02 -2.62
N ARG A 61 12.46 14.12 -1.62
CA ARG A 61 13.84 13.65 -1.79
C ARG A 61 13.94 12.14 -1.85
N LEU A 62 13.23 11.45 -0.96
CA LEU A 62 13.36 10.01 -0.78
C LEU A 62 12.06 9.38 -0.29
N VAL A 63 11.79 8.16 -0.76
CA VAL A 63 10.73 7.30 -0.25
C VAL A 63 11.33 5.99 0.26
N LEU A 64 11.41 5.83 1.59
CA LEU A 64 11.86 4.57 2.19
C LEU A 64 10.81 3.49 1.97
N GLY A 65 11.25 2.28 1.65
CA GLY A 65 10.38 1.14 1.31
C GLY A 65 10.02 1.06 -0.17
N PHE A 66 10.48 2.00 -1.02
CA PHE A 66 10.16 2.01 -2.44
C PHE A 66 10.68 0.77 -3.18
N ARG A 67 11.92 0.35 -2.91
CA ARG A 67 12.51 -0.83 -3.55
C ARG A 67 11.74 -2.10 -3.17
N GLU A 68 11.39 -2.24 -1.90
CA GLU A 68 10.58 -3.36 -1.40
C GLU A 68 9.19 -3.36 -2.05
N ALA A 69 8.59 -2.18 -2.21
CA ALA A 69 7.32 -2.02 -2.91
C ALA A 69 7.42 -2.39 -4.40
N LEU A 70 8.53 -2.02 -5.06
CA LEU A 70 8.79 -2.37 -6.45
C LEU A 70 8.95 -3.89 -6.61
N SER A 71 9.74 -4.54 -5.76
CA SER A 71 9.90 -6.01 -5.79
C SER A 71 8.57 -6.73 -5.55
N ALA A 72 7.76 -6.28 -4.59
CA ALA A 72 6.44 -6.85 -4.33
C ALA A 72 5.43 -6.58 -5.46
N ALA A 73 5.58 -5.48 -6.20
CA ALA A 73 4.77 -5.19 -7.37
C ALA A 73 5.15 -6.03 -8.60
N GLU A 74 6.42 -6.43 -8.71
CA GLU A 74 6.95 -7.31 -9.77
C GLU A 74 6.64 -8.79 -9.51
N ASP A 75 6.76 -9.23 -8.25
CA ASP A 75 6.52 -10.61 -7.83
C ASP A 75 5.54 -10.66 -6.64
N PRO A 76 4.28 -11.12 -6.84
CA PRO A 76 3.29 -11.26 -5.78
C PRO A 76 3.66 -12.26 -4.67
N ALA A 77 4.67 -13.12 -4.87
CA ALA A 77 5.17 -14.01 -3.82
C ALA A 77 6.06 -13.27 -2.80
N VAL A 78 6.57 -12.08 -3.15
CA VAL A 78 7.37 -11.24 -2.26
C VAL A 78 6.45 -10.50 -1.30
N ALA A 79 6.86 -10.47 -0.02
CA ALA A 79 6.11 -9.76 1.00
C ALA A 79 6.10 -8.24 0.72
N MET A 80 4.90 -7.66 0.68
CA MET A 80 4.70 -6.23 0.52
C MET A 80 5.19 -5.46 1.76
N PRO A 81 5.85 -4.31 1.60
CA PRO A 81 6.24 -3.49 2.74
C PRO A 81 4.98 -2.99 3.48
N ALA A 82 4.98 -3.07 4.81
CA ALA A 82 3.85 -2.59 5.60
C ALA A 82 3.70 -1.05 5.56
N ARG A 83 4.80 -0.33 5.34
CA ARG A 83 4.85 1.14 5.35
C ARG A 83 5.82 1.69 4.32
N LEU A 84 5.48 2.86 3.80
CA LEU A 84 6.38 3.74 3.06
C LEU A 84 6.61 5.00 3.90
N VAL A 85 7.82 5.57 3.83
CA VAL A 85 8.14 6.82 4.55
C VAL A 85 8.60 7.88 3.57
N ILE A 86 7.91 9.02 3.57
CA ILE A 86 8.30 10.18 2.76
C ILE A 86 9.33 10.98 3.56
N VAL A 87 10.50 11.18 2.96
CA VAL A 87 11.61 11.92 3.57
C VAL A 87 11.83 13.21 2.78
N GLU A 88 11.88 14.32 3.52
CA GLU A 88 12.03 15.68 2.98
C GLU A 88 11.05 15.96 1.82
N PRO A 89 9.73 15.98 2.11
CA PRO A 89 8.76 16.48 1.15
C PRO A 89 9.06 17.96 0.86
N ASP A 90 8.88 18.38 -0.39
CA ASP A 90 8.91 19.81 -0.69
C ASP A 90 7.67 20.52 -0.08
N GLY A 91 7.65 21.86 -0.09
CA GLY A 91 6.57 22.61 0.54
C GLY A 91 5.19 22.27 -0.02
N ARG A 92 5.11 22.01 -1.34
CA ARG A 92 3.85 21.60 -1.98
C ARG A 92 3.38 20.23 -1.52
N THR A 93 4.30 19.28 -1.44
CA THR A 93 4.01 17.93 -0.98
C THR A 93 3.60 17.95 0.48
N ASP A 94 4.23 18.78 1.31
CA ASP A 94 3.84 19.00 2.70
C ASP A 94 2.43 19.59 2.81
N ASP A 95 2.10 20.62 2.02
CA ASP A 95 0.74 21.20 1.98
C ASP A 95 -0.33 20.20 1.54
N TRP A 96 -0.01 19.31 0.61
CA TRP A 96 -0.92 18.23 0.20
C TRP A 96 -1.09 17.17 1.30
N LEU A 97 0.00 16.78 1.98
CA LEU A 97 -0.04 15.86 3.11
C LEU A 97 -0.81 16.43 4.30
N ALA A 98 -0.67 17.73 4.57
CA ALA A 98 -1.43 18.43 5.59
C ALA A 98 -2.93 18.36 5.32
N ARG A 99 -3.36 18.68 4.10
CA ARG A 99 -4.77 18.57 3.69
C ARG A 99 -5.28 17.14 3.78
N TRP A 100 -4.49 16.14 3.37
CA TRP A 100 -4.86 14.74 3.58
C TRP A 100 -5.04 14.42 5.06
N SER A 101 -4.13 14.88 5.93
CA SER A 101 -4.20 14.56 7.36
C SER A 101 -5.49 15.03 8.06
N GLU A 102 -6.16 16.03 7.48
CA GLU A 102 -7.42 16.60 7.96
C GLU A 102 -8.66 16.05 7.22
N ASP A 103 -8.47 15.24 6.18
CA ASP A 103 -9.52 14.71 5.31
C ASP A 103 -10.05 13.36 5.83
N ASP A 104 -11.25 13.40 6.41
CA ASP A 104 -11.97 12.25 6.95
C ASP A 104 -12.87 11.56 5.90
N GLU A 105 -13.15 12.21 4.77
CA GLU A 105 -13.93 11.63 3.67
C GLU A 105 -13.07 10.70 2.81
N GLN A 106 -11.80 11.06 2.57
CA GLN A 106 -10.88 10.32 1.72
C GLN A 106 -9.63 9.86 2.45
N VAL A 107 -9.80 9.07 3.51
CA VAL A 107 -8.69 8.50 4.31
C VAL A 107 -7.71 7.66 3.45
N ARG A 108 -8.23 6.96 2.44
CA ARG A 108 -7.48 6.07 1.55
C ARG A 108 -7.22 6.71 0.19
N ARG A 109 -5.97 6.74 -0.26
CA ARG A 109 -5.59 7.30 -1.56
C ARG A 109 -4.75 6.34 -2.38
N THR A 110 -4.87 6.46 -3.70
CA THR A 110 -4.00 5.77 -4.65
C THR A 110 -2.90 6.74 -5.07
N VAL A 111 -1.66 6.40 -4.79
CA VAL A 111 -0.49 7.23 -5.07
C VAL A 111 0.45 6.48 -6.00
N THR A 112 0.86 7.10 -7.09
CA THR A 112 1.93 6.60 -7.95
C THR A 112 3.24 7.27 -7.56
N ILE A 113 4.22 6.47 -7.18
CA ILE A 113 5.54 6.91 -6.73
C ILE A 113 6.50 6.65 -7.88
N CYS A 114 7.18 7.70 -8.32
CA CYS A 114 8.12 7.68 -9.42
C CYS A 114 9.52 8.04 -8.90
N ARG A 115 10.51 7.17 -9.14
CA ARG A 115 11.92 7.51 -8.90
C ARG A 115 12.45 8.29 -10.09
N THR A 116 13.00 9.49 -9.86
CA THR A 116 13.28 10.42 -10.96
C THR A 116 14.48 10.03 -11.82
N HIS A 117 15.46 9.30 -11.29
CA HIS A 117 16.66 8.91 -12.03
C HIS A 117 16.39 7.91 -13.17
N ASP A 118 15.50 6.93 -12.96
CA ASP A 118 15.25 5.85 -13.92
C ASP A 118 13.78 5.70 -14.33
N ALA A 119 12.93 6.64 -13.89
CA ALA A 119 11.49 6.65 -14.14
C ALA A 119 10.78 5.34 -13.73
N THR A 120 11.36 4.57 -12.80
CA THR A 120 10.68 3.40 -12.22
C THR A 120 9.50 3.87 -11.39
N LYS A 121 8.36 3.19 -11.54
CA LYS A 121 7.10 3.60 -10.94
C LYS A 121 6.42 2.44 -10.21
N VAL A 122 5.83 2.76 -9.07
CA VAL A 122 4.94 1.87 -8.31
C VAL A 122 3.67 2.63 -7.97
N THR A 123 2.52 2.04 -8.24
CA THR A 123 1.22 2.54 -7.80
C THR A 123 0.80 1.79 -6.54
N ALA A 124 0.62 2.52 -5.45
CA ALA A 124 0.24 1.97 -4.16
C ALA A 124 -1.11 2.52 -3.70
N VAL A 125 -1.90 1.67 -3.05
CA VAL A 125 -3.06 2.12 -2.28
C VAL A 125 -2.65 2.21 -0.83
N VAL A 126 -2.77 3.39 -0.25
CA VAL A 126 -2.20 3.70 1.05
C VAL A 126 -3.11 4.59 1.90
N THR A 127 -2.87 4.54 3.21
CA THR A 127 -3.48 5.42 4.20
C THR A 127 -2.39 6.22 4.91
N LEU A 128 -2.63 7.51 5.15
CA LEU A 128 -1.70 8.32 5.94
C LEU A 128 -1.71 7.82 7.39
N ALA A 129 -0.58 7.26 7.83
CA ALA A 129 -0.48 6.59 9.12
C ALA A 129 0.23 7.44 10.18
N SER A 130 1.07 8.39 9.76
CA SER A 130 1.61 9.44 10.62
C SER A 130 1.97 10.66 9.80
N TYR A 131 1.63 11.83 10.33
CA TYR A 131 2.01 13.14 9.79
C TYR A 131 2.11 14.15 10.94
N GLY A 132 3.03 15.10 10.85
CA GLY A 132 3.16 16.18 11.81
C GLY A 132 4.60 16.48 12.22
N ARG A 133 4.76 17.59 12.95
CA ARG A 133 6.08 18.14 13.30
C ARG A 133 6.90 17.16 14.15
N GLY A 134 8.12 16.86 13.69
CA GLY A 134 9.05 15.97 14.40
C GLY A 134 8.71 14.47 14.26
N THR A 135 7.67 14.13 13.48
CA THR A 135 7.29 12.75 13.18
C THR A 135 7.59 12.47 11.72
N ALA A 136 8.14 11.28 11.42
CA ALA A 136 8.32 10.88 10.03
C ALA A 136 6.95 10.68 9.36
N THR A 137 6.77 11.27 8.18
CA THR A 137 5.56 11.07 7.38
C THR A 137 5.52 9.62 6.88
N SER A 138 4.58 8.81 7.38
CA SER A 138 4.46 7.41 7.01
C SER A 138 3.10 7.09 6.39
N LEU A 139 3.14 6.26 5.36
CA LEU A 139 1.98 5.74 4.64
C LEU A 139 1.87 4.25 4.95
N ALA A 140 0.74 3.80 5.48
CA ALA A 140 0.42 2.38 5.61
C ALA A 140 0.01 1.84 4.24
N VAL A 141 0.64 0.75 3.81
CA VAL A 141 0.44 0.18 2.47
C VAL A 141 -0.59 -0.93 2.53
N GLU A 142 -1.61 -0.85 1.67
CA GLU A 142 -2.62 -1.89 1.53
C GLU A 142 -2.44 -2.74 0.27
N SER A 143 -1.96 -2.14 -0.81
CA SER A 143 -1.61 -2.85 -2.03
C SER A 143 -0.57 -2.08 -2.83
N VAL A 144 0.24 -2.81 -3.61
CA VAL A 144 1.21 -2.27 -4.56
C VAL A 144 1.02 -2.93 -5.91
N THR A 145 1.19 -2.14 -6.96
CA THR A 145 1.06 -2.58 -8.35
C THR A 145 2.01 -1.79 -9.22
N LEU A 146 2.44 -2.38 -10.35
CA LEU A 146 3.11 -1.61 -11.39
C LEU A 146 2.06 -0.80 -12.17
N PRO A 147 2.36 0.42 -12.64
CA PRO A 147 1.49 1.17 -13.53
C PRO A 147 1.38 0.43 -14.88
N GLN A 148 0.38 -0.44 -14.95
CA GLN A 148 -0.12 -1.23 -16.07
C GLN A 148 0.87 -1.48 -17.23
N ARG A 149 1.50 -2.67 -17.23
CA ARG A 149 1.37 -3.54 -18.40
C ARG A 149 0.09 -4.33 -18.24
N ARG A 150 -0.99 -3.86 -18.89
CA ARG A 150 -2.32 -4.51 -19.02
C ARG A 150 -2.83 -5.20 -17.75
N ARG A 151 -3.79 -4.54 -17.08
CA ARG A 151 -4.71 -5.13 -16.11
C ARG A 151 -4.99 -6.60 -16.49
N ILE A 152 -4.54 -7.56 -15.68
CA ILE A 152 -5.02 -8.93 -15.79
C ILE A 152 -6.51 -8.87 -15.46
N VAL A 153 -7.31 -8.71 -16.51
CA VAL A 153 -8.71 -9.07 -16.46
C VAL A 153 -8.68 -10.57 -16.24
N ARG A 154 -8.96 -11.01 -15.01
CA ARG A 154 -9.29 -12.43 -14.78
C ARG A 154 -10.39 -12.76 -15.78
N SER A 155 -10.06 -13.55 -16.80
CA SER A 155 -11.00 -14.05 -17.78
C SER A 155 -12.12 -14.75 -17.02
N GLY A 156 -13.28 -14.10 -16.92
CA GLY A 156 -14.38 -14.56 -16.07
C GLY A 156 -15.23 -13.45 -15.48
N VAL A 157 -14.73 -12.21 -15.35
CA VAL A 157 -15.54 -11.07 -14.92
C VAL A 157 -15.74 -10.12 -16.08
N HIS A 158 -16.77 -10.39 -16.89
CA HIS A 158 -17.21 -9.45 -17.91
C HIS A 158 -17.91 -8.27 -17.22
N PRO A 159 -17.60 -7.01 -17.62
CA PRO A 159 -18.39 -5.86 -17.19
C PRO A 159 -19.86 -6.10 -17.49
N LYS A 160 -20.76 -5.71 -16.59
CA LYS A 160 -22.20 -5.90 -16.79
C LYS A 160 -22.67 -5.35 -18.15
N SER A 161 -22.12 -4.23 -18.59
CA SER A 161 -22.38 -3.64 -19.92
C SER A 161 -22.03 -4.57 -21.09
N PHE A 162 -20.96 -5.36 -20.97
CA PHE A 162 -20.59 -6.35 -21.98
C PHE A 162 -21.60 -7.51 -22.01
N LEU A 163 -22.01 -8.03 -20.85
CA LEU A 163 -23.01 -9.09 -20.76
C LEU A 163 -24.38 -8.62 -21.29
N ASP A 164 -24.80 -7.41 -20.94
CA ASP A 164 -26.06 -6.82 -21.41
C ASP A 164 -26.06 -6.65 -22.94
N ALA A 165 -24.94 -6.25 -23.54
CA ALA A 165 -24.80 -6.15 -24.99
C ALA A 165 -24.86 -7.52 -25.70
N VAL A 166 -24.22 -8.55 -25.14
CA VAL A 166 -24.27 -9.92 -25.67
C VAL A 166 -25.69 -10.49 -25.58
N LEU A 167 -26.35 -10.35 -24.42
CA LEU A 167 -27.72 -10.83 -24.22
C LEU A 167 -28.73 -10.10 -25.13
N SER A 168 -28.52 -8.82 -25.38
CA SER A 168 -29.37 -8.04 -26.29
C SER A 168 -29.29 -8.57 -27.73
N ARG A 169 -28.10 -8.98 -28.20
CA ARG A 169 -27.94 -9.61 -29.53
C ARG A 169 -28.63 -10.96 -29.62
N VAL A 170 -28.56 -11.79 -28.58
CA VAL A 170 -29.22 -13.11 -28.57
C VAL A 170 -30.75 -12.95 -28.63
N ARG A 171 -31.31 -11.99 -27.88
CA ARG A 171 -32.75 -11.69 -27.92
C ARG A 171 -33.21 -11.19 -29.29
N GLN A 172 -32.37 -10.41 -29.98
CA GLN A 172 -32.67 -9.93 -31.33
C GLN A 172 -32.56 -11.04 -32.39
N GLY A 173 -31.65 -12.00 -32.21
CA GLY A 173 -31.49 -13.15 -33.12
C GLY A 173 -32.57 -14.22 -33.00
N GLN A 174 -33.16 -14.40 -31.81
CA GLN A 174 -34.23 -15.40 -31.58
C GLN A 174 -35.62 -14.96 -32.07
N GLY A 175 -35.80 -13.70 -32.48
CA GLY A 175 -37.05 -13.20 -33.08
C GLY A 175 -37.20 -13.48 -34.58
N SER A 176 -36.20 -14.07 -35.24
CA SER A 176 -36.15 -14.17 -36.71
C SER A 176 -36.27 -15.60 -37.28
N ALA A 177 -36.41 -16.64 -36.44
CA ALA A 177 -36.43 -18.04 -36.91
C ALA A 177 -37.73 -18.78 -36.53
N GLY A 178 -38.88 -18.14 -36.79
CA GLY A 178 -40.20 -18.71 -36.46
C GLY A 178 -41.26 -18.38 -37.50
N ALA A 179 -41.02 -18.71 -38.79
CA ALA A 179 -42.06 -18.82 -39.81
C ALA A 179 -41.51 -19.54 -41.06
N ALA A 180 -41.16 -20.82 -40.94
CA ALA A 180 -41.10 -21.70 -42.11
C ALA A 180 -42.00 -22.90 -41.80
N SER A 181 -43.22 -22.83 -42.34
CA SER A 181 -44.20 -23.90 -42.31
C SER A 181 -43.59 -25.18 -42.86
N PHE A 182 -43.41 -26.18 -42.01
CA PHE A 182 -43.22 -27.56 -42.44
C PHE A 182 -44.61 -28.14 -42.72
N GLU A 183 -45.00 -28.13 -43.98
CA GLU A 183 -46.13 -28.92 -44.48
C GLU A 183 -45.66 -30.37 -44.61
N PRO A 184 -46.24 -31.35 -43.88
CA PRO A 184 -45.88 -32.75 -44.03
C PRO A 184 -46.60 -33.30 -45.26
N THR A 185 -45.85 -33.57 -46.33
CA THR A 185 -46.35 -34.35 -47.48
C THR A 185 -46.44 -35.82 -47.09
N ASP A 186 -47.65 -36.35 -47.09
CA ASP A 186 -48.01 -37.73 -46.79
C ASP A 186 -47.82 -38.60 -48.04
N PRO A 187 -46.97 -39.64 -48.06
CA PRO A 187 -46.99 -40.62 -49.14
C PRO A 187 -47.94 -41.78 -48.81
N SER A 188 -49.08 -41.82 -49.51
CA SER A 188 -50.00 -42.98 -49.54
C SER A 188 -49.28 -44.29 -49.88
N PRO A 189 -49.64 -45.42 -49.24
CA PRO A 189 -49.21 -46.74 -49.65
C PRO A 189 -50.14 -47.31 -50.73
N SER A 190 -49.57 -47.80 -51.83
CA SER A 190 -50.26 -48.72 -52.74
C SER A 190 -49.63 -50.10 -52.64
N ALA A 191 -50.53 -51.09 -52.51
CA ALA A 191 -50.30 -52.52 -52.47
C ALA A 191 -49.72 -53.09 -53.78
#